data_AF-A0A7K3GSG1-F1
#
_entry.id   AF-A0A7K3GSG1-F1
#
_cell.length_a   1.000
_cell.length_b   1.000
_cell.length_c   1.000
_cell.angle_alpha   90.00
_cell.angle_beta   90.00
_cell.angle_gamma   90.00
#
_symmetry.space_group_name_H-M   'P 1'
#
loop_
_entity.id
_entity.type
_entity.pdbx_description
1 polymer ?
#
loop_
_entity_poly.entity_id
_entity_poly.type
_entity_poly.pdbx_seq_one_letter_code
_entity_poly.pdbx_strand_id
1 'polypeptide(L)'
;MAQLLYGEDPEPLELFPAGPLYVPVRPGPSGCTTRLFRTPLGRRTAVAFTSERRLVATLGPGQAWIRLAEPALRALTAPLGVTRVTLDPQFAAPAAAPAAAPAGALAVRPPVPALRPAERGCPA
;
A
#
# COMPACT_ATOMS: atom_id res chain seq x y z
N MET A 1 -23.51 25.47 -41.20
CA MET A 1 -22.08 25.15 -41.02
C MET A 1 -21.89 24.75 -39.56
N ALA A 2 -22.04 23.46 -39.25
CA ALA A 2 -21.53 22.91 -37.99
C ALA A 2 -19.98 22.91 -38.08
N GLN A 3 -19.17 23.00 -37.03
CA GLN A 3 -19.04 22.01 -35.97
C GLN A 3 -18.03 22.50 -34.88
N LEU A 4 -18.25 22.02 -33.64
CA LEU A 4 -17.28 21.81 -32.55
C LEU A 4 -16.65 23.08 -31.93
N LEU A 5 -17.20 23.67 -30.87
CA LEU A 5 -17.13 23.16 -29.48
C LEU A 5 -15.88 22.29 -29.23
N TYR A 6 -14.70 22.85 -29.45
CA TYR A 6 -13.53 22.44 -28.68
C TYR A 6 -13.51 23.29 -27.43
N GLY A 7 -14.21 22.80 -26.40
CA GLY A 7 -13.85 23.13 -25.03
C GLY A 7 -12.36 22.90 -24.92
N GLU A 8 -11.63 23.91 -24.45
CA GLU A 8 -10.24 23.77 -24.08
C GLU A 8 -10.17 22.59 -23.12
N ASP A 9 -9.72 21.45 -23.65
CA ASP A 9 -9.41 20.27 -22.88
C ASP A 9 -8.36 20.74 -21.87
N PRO A 10 -8.66 20.72 -20.56
CA PRO A 10 -7.65 21.12 -19.59
C PRO A 10 -6.50 20.12 -19.76
N GLU A 11 -5.34 20.60 -20.23
CA GLU A 11 -4.13 19.77 -20.28
C GLU A 11 -4.04 19.02 -18.94
N PRO A 12 -4.00 17.68 -18.96
CA PRO A 12 -4.30 16.90 -17.77
C PRO A 12 -3.38 17.35 -16.66
N LEU A 13 -3.99 17.95 -15.63
CA LEU A 13 -3.40 18.38 -14.38
C LEU A 13 -2.30 17.40 -13.95
N GLU A 14 -1.05 17.69 -14.32
CA GLU A 14 0.12 16.96 -13.82
C GLU A 14 0.35 17.39 -12.36
N LEU A 15 -0.63 17.06 -11.50
CA LEU A 15 -0.56 17.12 -10.04
C LEU A 15 0.32 15.99 -9.50
N PHE A 16 1.37 15.64 -10.24
CA PHE A 16 2.50 14.93 -9.66
C PHE A 16 3.18 15.91 -8.72
N PRO A 17 3.82 15.46 -7.64
CA PRO A 17 4.64 16.35 -6.84
C PRO A 17 5.68 17.00 -7.78
N ALA A 18 5.47 18.26 -8.15
CA ALA A 18 6.31 19.03 -9.08
C ALA A 18 7.69 19.35 -8.49
N GLY A 19 7.97 18.87 -7.27
CA GLY A 19 9.23 19.01 -6.58
C GLY A 19 10.06 17.73 -6.63
N PRO A 20 11.40 17.85 -6.68
CA PRO A 20 12.29 16.69 -6.66
C PRO A 20 12.14 15.91 -5.35
N LEU A 21 11.94 14.61 -5.46
CA LEU A 21 11.84 13.68 -4.34
C LEU A 21 13.21 13.15 -3.95
N TYR A 22 13.33 12.72 -2.70
CA TYR A 22 14.51 12.07 -2.15
C TYR A 22 14.44 10.57 -2.43
N VAL A 23 15.27 10.09 -3.35
CA VAL A 23 15.27 8.70 -3.81
C VAL A 23 16.48 7.97 -3.20
N PRO A 24 16.28 6.85 -2.48
CA PRO A 24 17.38 6.08 -1.93
C PRO A 24 18.17 5.39 -3.02
N VAL A 25 19.49 5.55 -2.98
CA VAL A 25 20.43 4.95 -3.93
C VAL A 25 21.52 4.18 -3.21
N ARG A 26 22.16 3.26 -3.93
CA ARG A 26 23.44 2.68 -3.55
C ARG A 26 24.51 3.26 -4.47
N PRO A 27 25.49 4.01 -3.95
CA PRO A 27 26.64 4.43 -4.75
C PRO A 27 27.45 3.19 -5.14
N GLY A 28 27.92 3.16 -6.38
CA GLY A 28 28.75 2.10 -6.93
C GLY A 28 29.74 2.64 -7.96
N PRO A 29 30.66 1.81 -8.46
CA PRO A 29 31.75 2.24 -9.34
C PRO A 29 31.27 2.84 -10.67
N SER A 30 30.08 2.46 -11.12
CA SER A 30 29.46 2.95 -12.37
C SER A 30 28.41 4.05 -12.13
N GLY A 31 28.29 4.55 -10.90
CA GLY A 31 27.32 5.59 -10.52
C GLY A 31 26.34 5.14 -9.43
N CYS A 32 25.22 5.87 -9.31
CA CYS A 32 24.21 5.64 -8.29
C CYS A 32 23.12 4.70 -8.81
N THR A 33 22.88 3.59 -8.11
CA THR A 33 21.80 2.65 -8.43
C THR A 33 20.62 2.84 -7.49
N THR A 34 19.42 3.10 -8.00
CA THR A 34 18.21 3.21 -7.18
C THR A 34 17.92 1.93 -6.40
N ARG A 35 17.63 2.06 -5.11
CA ARG A 35 17.27 0.92 -4.25
C ARG A 35 15.79 0.59 -4.43
N LEU A 36 15.51 -0.60 -4.96
CA LEU A 36 14.15 -1.14 -5.04
C LEU A 36 13.79 -1.90 -3.76
N PHE A 37 12.52 -1.82 -3.39
CA PHE A 37 11.96 -2.51 -2.23
C PHE A 37 10.91 -3.53 -2.67
N ARG A 38 10.46 -4.35 -1.73
CA ARG A 38 9.43 -5.35 -1.96
C ARG A 38 8.18 -4.99 -1.15
N THR A 39 7.02 -5.15 -1.76
CA THR A 39 5.74 -5.12 -1.04
C THR A 39 5.56 -6.42 -0.24
N PRO A 40 4.62 -6.46 0.73
CA PRO A 40 4.29 -7.71 1.44
C PRO A 40 3.88 -8.85 0.51
N LEU A 41 3.32 -8.52 -0.66
CA LEU A 41 2.96 -9.46 -1.72
C LEU A 41 4.16 -9.86 -2.62
N GLY A 42 5.39 -9.48 -2.26
CA GLY A 42 6.62 -9.82 -2.96
C GLY A 42 6.92 -9.02 -4.24
N ARG A 43 6.05 -8.10 -4.64
CA ARG A 43 6.24 -7.28 -5.84
C ARG A 43 7.32 -6.21 -5.62
N ARG A 44 8.13 -5.93 -6.64
CA ARG A 44 9.12 -4.85 -6.59
C ARG A 44 8.41 -3.49 -6.67
N THR A 45 8.81 -2.56 -5.82
CA THR A 45 8.35 -1.17 -5.81
C THR A 45 9.54 -0.23 -5.74
N ALA A 46 9.45 0.88 -6.47
CA ALA A 46 10.32 2.02 -6.26
C ALA A 46 9.78 2.81 -5.06
N VAL A 47 10.69 3.44 -4.32
CA VAL A 47 10.37 4.24 -3.14
C VAL A 47 10.98 5.62 -3.32
N ALA A 48 10.24 6.65 -2.96
CA ALA A 48 10.73 8.01 -2.89
C ALA A 48 10.15 8.71 -1.66
N PHE A 49 10.86 9.71 -1.16
CA PHE A 49 10.45 10.46 0.02
C PHE A 49 10.26 11.93 -0.35
N THR A 50 9.27 12.57 0.25
CA THR A 50 9.02 14.00 0.06
C THR A 50 10.00 14.88 0.84
N SER A 51 10.66 14.31 1.85
CA SER A 51 11.66 14.99 2.67
C SER A 51 12.81 14.07 3.06
N GLU A 52 14.01 14.65 3.17
CA GLU A 52 15.19 13.96 3.68
C GLU A 52 14.96 13.39 5.08
N ARG A 53 14.30 14.16 5.96
CA ARG A 53 13.99 13.71 7.34
C ARG A 53 13.18 12.42 7.35
N ARG A 54 12.19 12.28 6.46
CA ARG A 54 11.40 11.03 6.33
C ARG A 54 12.25 9.88 5.82
N LEU A 55 13.14 10.13 4.86
CA LEU A 55 14.08 9.13 4.36
C LEU A 55 14.99 8.62 5.48
N VAL A 56 15.63 9.53 6.22
CA VAL A 56 16.56 9.21 7.32
C VAL A 56 15.83 8.50 8.46
N ALA A 57 14.63 8.95 8.83
CA ALA A 57 13.83 8.28 9.85
C ALA A 57 13.45 6.84 9.47
N THR A 58 13.34 6.57 8.17
CA THR A 58 12.85 5.28 7.65
C THR A 58 13.98 4.30 7.32
N LEU A 59 15.05 4.78 6.70
CA LEU A 59 16.17 3.96 6.21
C LEU A 59 17.45 4.12 7.03
N GLY A 60 17.46 5.07 7.97
CA GLY A 60 18.63 5.43 8.77
C GLY A 60 19.51 6.50 8.12
N PRO A 61 20.36 7.17 8.93
CA PRO A 61 21.21 8.27 8.45
C PRO A 61 22.33 7.83 7.51
N GLY A 62 22.69 6.55 7.47
CA GLY A 62 23.72 6.02 6.57
C GLY A 62 23.25 5.77 5.13
N GLN A 63 21.97 5.99 4.84
CA GLN A 63 21.41 5.72 3.51
C GLN A 63 21.65 6.90 2.56
N ALA A 64 22.46 6.68 1.52
CA ALA A 64 22.66 7.65 0.45
C ALA A 64 21.37 7.90 -0.36
N TRP A 65 21.21 9.13 -0.86
CA TRP A 65 20.03 9.55 -1.61
C TRP A 65 20.39 10.56 -2.72
N ILE A 66 19.51 10.67 -3.72
CA ILE A 66 19.56 11.69 -4.78
C ILE A 66 18.22 12.42 -4.89
N ARG A 67 18.23 13.58 -5.53
CA ARG A 67 17.01 14.33 -5.88
C ARG A 67 16.55 13.95 -7.28
N LEU A 68 15.35 13.41 -7.40
CA LEU A 68 14.80 12.98 -8.68
C LEU A 68 13.29 13.22 -8.72
N ALA A 69 12.76 13.67 -9.85
CA ALA A 69 11.33 13.78 -10.06
C ALA A 69 10.68 12.38 -10.11
N GLU A 70 9.43 12.25 -9.66
CA GLU A 70 8.69 10.98 -9.73
C GLU A 70 8.60 10.42 -11.16
N PRO A 71 8.29 11.22 -12.20
CA PRO A 71 8.27 10.72 -13.58
C PRO A 71 9.62 10.15 -14.02
N ALA A 72 10.72 10.79 -13.64
CA ALA A 72 12.07 10.31 -13.95
C ALA A 72 12.39 9.00 -13.20
N LEU A 73 12.01 8.89 -11.94
CA LEU A 73 12.14 7.64 -11.18
C LEU A 73 11.34 6.50 -11.83
N ARG A 74 10.11 6.77 -12.24
CA ARG A 74 9.25 5.82 -12.95
C ARG A 74 9.89 5.38 -14.26
N ALA A 75 10.40 6.32 -15.07
CA ALA A 75 11.08 6.01 -16.33
C ALA A 75 12.32 5.11 -16.13
N LEU A 76 13.12 5.35 -15.08
CA LEU A 76 14.29 4.53 -14.77
C LEU A 76 13.93 3.12 -14.29
N THR A 77 12.77 2.95 -13.66
CA THR A 77 12.38 1.69 -13.00
C THR A 77 11.40 0.86 -13.83
N ALA A 78 10.73 1.46 -14.82
CA ALA A 78 9.82 0.78 -15.73
C ALA A 78 10.49 -0.38 -16.52
N PRO A 79 11.71 -0.22 -17.09
CA PRO A 79 12.41 -1.33 -17.77
C PRO A 79 12.72 -2.51 -16.85
N LEU A 80 12.76 -2.29 -15.53
CA LEU A 80 13.00 -3.32 -14.53
C LEU A 80 11.72 -4.03 -14.08
N GLY A 81 10.58 -3.74 -14.73
CA GLY A 81 9.26 -4.29 -14.42
C GLY A 81 8.61 -3.66 -13.18
N VAL A 82 9.11 -2.51 -12.72
CA VAL A 82 8.54 -1.79 -11.57
C VAL A 82 7.52 -0.78 -12.07
N THR A 83 6.24 -1.06 -11.83
CA THR A 83 5.14 -0.20 -12.26
C THR A 83 4.63 0.73 -11.16
N ARG A 84 5.04 0.49 -9.91
CA ARG A 84 4.58 1.23 -8.72
C ARG A 84 5.74 2.00 -8.08
N VAL A 85 5.54 3.30 -7.94
CA VAL A 85 6.33 4.19 -7.09
C VAL A 85 5.52 4.44 -5.81
N THR A 86 6.16 4.28 -4.66
CA THR A 86 5.55 4.53 -3.35
C THR A 86 6.21 5.75 -2.71
N LEU A 87 5.40 6.75 -2.35
CA LEU A 87 5.86 7.96 -1.67
C LEU A 87 5.75 7.80 -0.15
N ASP A 88 6.81 8.19 0.56
CA ASP A 88 6.90 8.16 2.03
C ASP A 88 6.36 6.87 2.68
N PRO A 89 6.85 5.67 2.26
CA PRO A 89 6.42 4.43 2.89
C PRO A 89 6.84 4.39 4.36
N GLN A 90 5.90 3.97 5.20
CA GLN A 90 6.23 3.58 6.56
C GLN A 90 6.66 2.11 6.54
N PHE A 91 7.96 1.85 6.78
CA PHE A 91 8.49 0.50 6.95
C PHE A 91 8.32 -0.03 8.39
N ALA A 92 7.78 0.78 9.29
CA ALA A 92 7.25 0.27 10.55
C ALA A 92 6.10 -0.70 10.23
N ALA A 93 6.04 -1.83 10.93
CA ALA A 93 4.91 -2.73 10.82
C ALA A 93 3.63 -1.91 11.07
N PRO A 94 2.68 -1.83 10.12
CA PRO A 94 1.35 -1.35 10.44
C PRO A 94 0.87 -2.20 11.60
N ALA A 95 0.35 -1.57 12.67
CA ALA A 95 -0.29 -2.34 13.73
C ALA A 95 -1.27 -3.30 13.06
N ALA A 96 -1.12 -4.61 13.30
CA ALA A 96 -1.92 -5.62 12.63
C ALA A 96 -3.40 -5.24 12.84
N ALA A 97 -4.07 -4.85 11.75
CA ALA A 97 -5.51 -4.69 11.82
C ALA A 97 -6.07 -6.06 12.20
N PRO A 98 -6.92 -6.16 13.23
CA PRO A 98 -7.53 -7.44 13.56
C PRO A 98 -8.20 -7.94 12.28
N ALA A 99 -7.76 -9.11 11.81
CA ALA A 99 -8.39 -9.75 10.68
C ALA A 99 -9.87 -9.90 11.02
N ALA A 100 -10.74 -9.20 10.28
CA ALA A 100 -12.16 -9.44 10.38
C ALA A 100 -12.35 -10.92 10.04
N ALA A 101 -12.66 -11.72 11.05
CA ALA A 101 -13.04 -13.11 10.86
C ALA A 101 -14.16 -13.12 9.81
N PRO A 102 -14.15 -14.05 8.84
CA PRO A 102 -15.27 -14.18 7.92
C PRO A 102 -16.54 -14.44 8.76
N ALA A 103 -17.36 -13.40 8.90
CA ALA A 103 -18.66 -13.50 9.51
C ALA A 103 -19.55 -14.26 8.52
N GLY A 104 -19.61 -15.59 8.67
CA GLY A 104 -20.51 -16.38 7.85
C GLY A 104 -20.18 -17.86 7.75
N ALA A 105 -19.97 -18.55 8.87
CA ALA A 105 -20.23 -20.00 8.94
C ALA A 105 -20.27 -20.49 10.39
N LEU A 106 -21.40 -20.29 11.06
CA LEU A 106 -21.94 -21.35 11.92
C LEU A 106 -23.46 -21.14 12.06
N ALA A 107 -24.23 -21.82 11.22
CA ALA A 107 -25.63 -22.06 11.50
C ALA A 107 -25.71 -22.99 12.72
N VAL A 108 -25.80 -22.43 13.92
CA VAL A 108 -26.27 -23.16 15.10
C VAL A 108 -27.76 -23.42 14.87
N ARG A 109 -28.11 -24.68 14.62
CA ARG A 109 -29.49 -25.15 14.67
C ARG A 109 -29.96 -25.03 16.13
N PRO A 110 -31.15 -24.49 16.41
CA PRO A 110 -31.68 -24.47 17.76
C PRO A 110 -31.98 -25.92 18.21
N PRO A 111 -31.76 -26.27 19.50
CA PRO A 111 -32.21 -27.54 20.03
C PRO A 111 -33.75 -27.57 20.08
N VAL A 112 -34.34 -28.65 19.55
CA VAL A 112 -35.78 -28.92 19.64
C VAL A 112 -36.14 -29.16 21.11
N PRO A 113 -37.13 -28.47 21.69
CA PRO A 113 -37.56 -28.75 23.05
C PRO A 113 -38.36 -30.06 23.08
N ALA A 114 -37.84 -31.07 23.78
CA ALA A 114 -38.58 -32.29 24.06
C ALA A 114 -39.66 -31.98 25.11
N LEU A 115 -40.92 -32.00 24.67
CA LEU A 115 -42.10 -32.06 25.53
C LEU A 115 -42.00 -33.31 26.43
N ARG A 116 -41.95 -33.11 27.75
CA ARG A 116 -42.19 -34.17 28.74
C ARG A 116 -43.64 -34.11 29.19
N PRO A 117 -44.41 -35.21 29.09
CA PRO A 117 -45.68 -35.29 29.80
C PRO A 117 -45.46 -35.55 31.30
N ALA A 118 -46.09 -34.69 32.08
CA ALA A 118 -46.93 -34.95 33.24
C ALA A 118 -46.57 -36.05 34.26
N GLU A 119 -46.10 -35.57 35.42
CA GLU A 119 -46.67 -35.73 36.78
C GLU A 119 -47.03 -37.11 37.36
N ARG A 120 -46.52 -37.31 38.59
CA ARG A 120 -47.24 -37.44 39.88
C ARG A 120 -46.91 -38.72 40.69
N GLY A 121 -46.28 -38.48 41.84
CA GLY A 121 -46.65 -39.15 43.10
C GLY A 121 -45.80 -40.34 43.56
N CYS A 122 -44.93 -40.08 44.54
CA CYS A 122 -44.71 -40.94 45.71
C CYS A 122 -45.27 -40.16 46.92
N PRO A 123 -45.74 -40.75 48.04
CA PRO A 123 -45.02 -41.85 48.72
C PRO A 123 -45.88 -42.87 49.52
N ALA A 124 -45.13 -43.84 50.09
CA ALA A 124 -45.42 -44.75 51.21
C ALA A 124 -46.36 -45.93 50.97
#